data_AF-A0A6L9J811-F1
#
_entry.id   AF-A0A6L9J811-F1
#
_cell.length_a   1.000
_cell.length_b   1.000
_cell.length_c   1.000
_cell.angle_alpha   90.00
_cell.angle_beta   90.00
_cell.angle_gamma   90.00
#
_symmetry.space_group_name_H-M   'P 1'
#
loop_
_entity.id
_entity.type
_entity.pdbx_description
1 polymer ?
#
loop_
_entity_poly.entity_id
_entity_poly.type
_entity_poly.pdbx_seq_one_letter_code
_entity_poly.pdbx_strand_id
1 'polypeptide(L)'
;MNPHNQLPILHEYLLHMGDTLQEVSPAALRERGKWSQKLFDLVLDRIEQLTPGFQSSLVIYLAGDTTRDTDIVAALLAVDRLSAAYTYWTRLFPPRQPDESMFVLSLLHDLSDRVEHAIQLLDSMF
;
A
#
# COMPACT_ATOMS: atom_id res chain seq x y z
N MET A 1 -3.81 0.55 -25.31
CA MET A 1 -3.87 1.48 -24.16
C MET A 1 -2.47 2.04 -23.97
N ASN A 2 -2.26 3.36 -23.92
CA ASN A 2 -0.92 3.96 -23.84
C ASN A 2 -0.37 3.79 -22.40
N PRO A 3 0.83 3.22 -22.19
CA PRO A 3 1.39 2.99 -20.85
C PRO A 3 1.58 4.26 -20.02
N HIS A 4 1.73 5.43 -20.65
CA HIS A 4 1.76 6.72 -19.94
C HIS A 4 0.45 7.07 -19.22
N ASN A 5 -0.68 6.51 -19.64
CA ASN A 5 -1.96 6.70 -18.94
C ASN A 5 -2.06 5.88 -17.64
N GLN A 6 -1.09 5.01 -17.33
CA GLN A 6 -1.13 4.21 -16.11
C GLN A 6 -0.50 4.90 -14.90
N LEU A 7 0.45 5.84 -15.10
CA LEU A 7 1.10 6.52 -13.98
C LEU A 7 0.11 7.32 -13.12
N PRO A 8 -0.85 8.09 -13.68
CA PRO A 8 -1.88 8.74 -12.86
C PRO A 8 -2.78 7.77 -12.11
N ILE A 9 -3.10 6.62 -12.71
CA ILE A 9 -3.95 5.59 -12.09
C ILE A 9 -3.18 4.92 -10.93
N LEU A 10 -1.91 4.57 -11.14
CA LEU A 10 -1.03 4.05 -10.09
C LEU A 10 -0.90 5.04 -8.94
N HIS A 11 -0.74 6.32 -9.26
CA HIS A 11 -0.67 7.38 -8.27
C HIS A 11 -1.96 7.47 -7.43
N GLU A 12 -3.13 7.42 -8.07
CA GLU A 12 -4.43 7.40 -7.36
C GLU A 12 -4.55 6.22 -6.40
N TYR A 13 -4.17 5.01 -6.83
CA TYR A 13 -4.15 3.84 -5.94
C TYR A 13 -3.19 4.02 -4.77
N LEU A 14 -2.00 4.54 -5.01
CA LEU A 14 -1.02 4.80 -3.95
C LEU A 14 -1.53 5.83 -2.94
N LEU A 15 -2.16 6.91 -3.40
CA LEU A 15 -2.78 7.90 -2.51
C LEU A 15 -3.86 7.25 -1.63
N HIS A 16 -4.76 6.45 -2.22
CA HIS A 16 -5.79 5.75 -1.44
C HIS A 16 -5.23 4.73 -0.45
N MET A 17 -4.17 4.02 -0.82
CA MET A 17 -3.44 3.14 0.11
C MET A 17 -2.80 3.96 1.24
N GLY A 18 -2.15 5.08 0.91
CA GLY A 18 -1.52 5.99 1.87
C GLY A 18 -2.52 6.53 2.89
N ASP A 19 -3.64 7.08 2.42
CA ASP A 19 -4.73 7.58 3.28
C ASP A 19 -5.25 6.50 4.23
N THR A 20 -5.43 5.27 3.71
CA THR A 20 -5.89 4.13 4.50
C THR A 20 -4.87 3.73 5.57
N LEU A 21 -3.58 3.72 5.25
CA LEU A 21 -2.50 3.35 6.17
C LEU A 21 -2.27 4.43 7.24
N GLN A 22 -2.53 5.71 6.92
CA GLN A 22 -2.43 6.79 7.89
C GLN A 22 -3.41 6.65 9.05
N GLU A 23 -4.55 5.96 8.88
CA GLU A 23 -5.50 5.71 9.97
C GLU A 23 -4.90 4.89 11.12
N VAL A 24 -3.87 4.10 10.85
CA VAL A 24 -3.16 3.25 11.81
C VAL A 24 -1.70 3.65 11.99
N SER A 25 -1.31 4.85 11.55
CA SER A 25 0.04 5.36 11.77
C SER A 25 0.32 5.53 13.27
N PRO A 26 1.61 5.47 13.70
CA PRO A 26 1.96 5.70 15.10
C PRO A 26 1.50 7.06 15.64
N ALA A 27 1.37 8.07 14.79
CA ALA A 27 0.81 9.37 15.17
C ALA A 27 -0.71 9.28 15.41
N ALA A 28 -1.47 8.72 14.45
CA ALA A 28 -2.91 8.57 14.56
C ALA A 28 -3.35 7.71 15.74
N LEU A 29 -2.62 6.61 16.01
CA LEU A 29 -2.89 5.75 17.17
C LEU A 29 -2.62 6.46 18.50
N ARG A 30 -1.56 7.28 18.57
CA ARG A 30 -1.26 8.09 19.78
C ARG A 30 -2.34 9.13 20.04
N GLU A 31 -2.83 9.81 19.00
CA GLU A 31 -3.90 10.80 19.13
C GLU A 31 -5.23 10.18 19.56
N ARG A 32 -5.59 9.00 19.02
CA ARG A 32 -6.81 8.28 19.40
C ARG A 32 -6.74 7.65 20.80
N GLY A 33 -5.53 7.45 21.33
CA GLY A 33 -5.27 6.98 22.68
C GLY A 33 -5.58 5.50 22.94
N LYS A 34 -6.16 4.75 21.98
CA LYS A 34 -6.39 3.30 22.11
C LYS A 34 -6.36 2.59 20.75
N TRP A 35 -5.80 1.38 20.76
CA TRP A 35 -5.95 0.39 19.70
C TRP A 35 -7.41 -0.08 19.59
N SER A 36 -7.86 -0.38 18.36
CA SER A 36 -9.21 -0.85 18.06
C SER A 36 -9.17 -1.93 16.99
N GLN A 37 -9.55 -3.16 17.34
CA GLN A 37 -9.66 -4.28 16.39
C GLN A 37 -10.50 -3.90 15.17
N LYS A 38 -11.65 -3.23 15.39
CA LYS A 38 -12.55 -2.83 14.29
C LYS A 38 -11.90 -1.87 13.30
N LEU A 39 -11.07 -0.94 13.78
CA LEU A 39 -10.31 -0.04 12.90
C LEU A 39 -9.27 -0.82 12.11
N PHE A 40 -8.61 -1.77 12.78
CA PHE A 40 -7.60 -2.61 12.18
C PHE A 40 -8.16 -3.47 11.05
N ASP A 41 -9.25 -4.18 11.32
CA ASP A 41 -9.97 -5.00 10.33
C ASP A 41 -10.40 -4.14 9.12
N LEU A 42 -10.90 -2.93 9.38
CA LEU A 42 -11.31 -2.00 8.31
C LEU A 42 -10.13 -1.57 7.42
N VAL A 43 -8.97 -1.27 8.02
CA VAL A 43 -7.77 -0.90 7.27
C VAL A 43 -7.27 -2.08 6.43
N LEU A 44 -7.23 -3.28 7.02
CA LEU A 44 -6.85 -4.49 6.30
C LEU A 44 -7.77 -4.77 5.11
N ASP A 45 -9.08 -4.71 5.33
CA ASP A 45 -10.09 -4.93 4.28
C ASP A 45 -9.91 -3.94 3.13
N ARG A 46 -9.63 -2.66 3.43
CA ARG A 46 -9.41 -1.64 2.40
C ARG A 46 -8.13 -1.88 1.61
N ILE A 47 -7.02 -2.21 2.28
CA ILE A 47 -5.77 -2.53 1.60
C ILE A 47 -5.95 -3.75 0.70
N GLU A 48 -6.64 -4.78 1.19
CA GLU A 48 -7.00 -5.97 0.43
C GLU A 48 -7.86 -5.64 -0.82
N GLN A 49 -8.79 -4.70 -0.72
CA GLN A 49 -9.62 -4.26 -1.86
C GLN A 49 -8.83 -3.44 -2.89
N LEU A 50 -7.88 -2.60 -2.45
CA LEU A 50 -7.08 -1.74 -3.33
C LEU A 50 -5.98 -2.53 -4.06
N THR A 51 -5.43 -3.57 -3.44
CA THR A 51 -4.26 -4.32 -3.95
C THR A 51 -4.45 -4.86 -5.37
N PRO A 52 -5.55 -5.56 -5.72
CA PRO A 52 -5.72 -6.08 -7.08
C PRO A 52 -5.79 -5.00 -8.17
N GLY A 53 -6.38 -3.84 -7.86
CA GLY A 53 -6.50 -2.71 -8.79
C GLY A 53 -5.14 -2.07 -9.07
N PHE A 54 -4.35 -1.87 -8.01
CA PHE A 54 -2.96 -1.43 -8.11
C PHE A 54 -2.12 -2.41 -8.94
N GLN A 55 -2.18 -3.71 -8.63
CA GLN A 55 -1.45 -4.76 -9.33
C GLN A 55 -1.78 -4.82 -10.82
N SER A 56 -3.06 -4.76 -11.16
CA SER A 56 -3.50 -4.76 -12.56
C SER A 56 -2.95 -3.56 -13.33
N SER A 57 -2.96 -2.37 -12.70
CA SER A 57 -2.42 -1.14 -13.28
C SER A 57 -0.90 -1.22 -13.44
N LEU A 58 -0.21 -1.83 -12.46
CA LEU A 58 1.24 -2.04 -12.50
C LEU A 58 1.63 -2.99 -13.63
N VAL A 59 0.91 -4.09 -13.82
CA VAL A 59 1.14 -5.03 -14.93
C VAL A 59 1.01 -4.32 -16.28
N ILE A 60 -0.03 -3.49 -16.47
CA ILE A 60 -0.21 -2.73 -17.72
C ILE A 60 0.94 -1.72 -17.89
N TYR A 61 1.32 -1.02 -16.83
CA TYR A 61 2.46 -0.10 -16.86
C TYR A 61 3.77 -0.81 -17.25
N LEU A 62 4.03 -2.00 -16.68
CA LEU A 62 5.22 -2.83 -16.94
C LEU A 62 5.21 -3.53 -18.31
N ALA A 63 4.05 -3.73 -18.92
CA ALA A 63 3.90 -4.32 -20.25
C ALA A 63 4.01 -3.30 -21.39
N GLY A 64 3.96 -2.00 -21.09
CA GLY A 64 4.15 -0.92 -22.07
C GLY A 64 5.49 -0.94 -22.81
N ASP A 65 5.53 -0.31 -23.98
CA ASP A 65 6.72 -0.32 -24.87
C ASP A 65 7.58 0.96 -24.70
N THR A 66 7.74 1.42 -23.46
CA THR A 66 8.40 2.69 -23.13
C THR A 66 9.61 2.46 -22.22
N THR A 67 10.65 3.28 -22.38
CA THR A 67 11.75 3.36 -21.40
C THR A 67 11.18 3.79 -20.05
N ARG A 68 11.47 3.01 -19.00
CA ARG A 68 11.00 3.28 -17.64
C ARG A 68 12.15 3.71 -16.75
N ASP A 69 11.85 4.61 -15.83
CA ASP A 69 12.73 4.90 -14.71
C ASP A 69 12.81 3.66 -13.79
N THR A 70 14.03 3.19 -13.54
CA THR A 70 14.29 2.01 -12.72
C THR A 70 13.92 2.21 -11.26
N ASP A 71 14.06 3.42 -10.74
CA ASP A 71 13.79 3.73 -9.34
C ASP A 71 12.29 3.71 -9.07
N ILE A 72 11.50 4.23 -10.02
CA ILE A 72 10.04 4.18 -9.98
C ILE A 72 9.55 2.74 -10.08
N VAL A 73 10.09 1.96 -11.01
CA VAL A 73 9.75 0.54 -11.14
C VAL A 73 10.09 -0.21 -9.86
N ALA A 74 11.25 0.04 -9.26
CA ALA A 74 11.64 -0.60 -8.00
C ALA A 74 10.70 -0.23 -6.85
N ALA A 75 10.31 1.05 -6.72
CA ALA A 75 9.39 1.51 -5.69
C ALA A 75 8.00 0.88 -5.85
N LEU A 76 7.45 0.86 -7.06
CA LEU A 76 6.15 0.24 -7.35
C LEU A 76 6.15 -1.27 -7.08
N LEU A 77 7.23 -1.97 -7.45
CA LEU A 77 7.39 -3.39 -7.15
C LEU A 77 7.56 -3.67 -5.65
N ALA A 78 8.13 -2.73 -4.88
CA ALA A 78 8.20 -2.86 -3.43
C ALA A 78 6.81 -2.79 -2.79
N VAL A 79 5.95 -1.87 -3.25
CA VAL A 79 4.55 -1.77 -2.82
C VAL A 79 3.77 -3.03 -3.21
N ASP A 80 3.91 -3.52 -4.44
CA ASP A 80 3.27 -4.75 -4.92
C ASP A 80 3.61 -5.95 -4.02
N ARG A 81 4.90 -6.19 -3.80
CA ARG A 81 5.36 -7.32 -3.00
C ARG A 81 4.84 -7.28 -1.56
N LEU A 82 4.88 -6.12 -0.93
CA LEU A 82 4.45 -5.98 0.46
C LEU A 82 2.93 -6.06 0.59
N SER A 83 2.18 -5.32 -0.24
CA SER A 83 0.71 -5.39 -0.22
C SER A 83 0.19 -6.81 -0.45
N ALA A 84 0.75 -7.54 -1.42
CA ALA A 84 0.41 -8.94 -1.67
C ALA A 84 0.76 -9.86 -0.49
N ALA A 85 1.97 -9.72 0.07
CA ALA A 85 2.41 -10.51 1.21
C ALA A 85 1.51 -10.29 2.43
N TYR A 86 1.11 -9.05 2.67
CA TYR A 86 0.22 -8.70 3.78
C TYR A 86 -1.18 -9.26 3.59
N THR A 87 -1.81 -9.03 2.43
CA THR A 87 -3.13 -9.61 2.15
C THR A 87 -3.14 -11.13 2.27
N TYR A 88 -2.09 -11.80 1.80
CA TYR A 88 -1.98 -13.25 1.96
C TYR A 88 -1.83 -13.67 3.42
N TRP A 89 -0.94 -13.01 4.16
CA TRP A 89 -0.64 -13.35 5.54
C TRP A 89 -1.83 -13.12 6.47
N THR A 90 -2.50 -11.97 6.38
CA THR A 90 -3.63 -11.61 7.25
C THR A 90 -4.85 -12.49 7.02
N ARG A 91 -5.05 -13.01 5.80
CA ARG A 91 -6.08 -14.01 5.51
C ARG A 91 -5.79 -15.36 6.16
N LEU A 92 -4.52 -15.79 6.18
CA LEU A 92 -4.13 -17.07 6.78
C LEU A 92 -4.04 -17.00 8.31
N PHE A 93 -3.57 -15.86 8.82
CA PHE A 93 -3.30 -15.61 10.23
C PHE A 93 -3.95 -14.30 10.64
N PRO A 94 -5.29 -14.25 10.71
CA PRO A 94 -5.99 -13.06 11.17
C PRO A 94 -5.56 -12.77 12.62
N PRO A 95 -5.18 -11.53 12.96
CA PRO A 95 -4.77 -11.21 14.32
C PRO A 95 -5.97 -11.35 15.27
N ARG A 96 -5.81 -12.20 16.29
CA ARG A 96 -6.84 -12.49 17.31
C ARG A 96 -6.47 -11.91 18.67
N GLN A 97 -5.21 -11.55 18.86
CA GLN A 97 -4.68 -10.99 20.10
C GLN A 97 -4.02 -9.63 19.86
N PRO A 98 -3.98 -8.75 20.89
CA PRO A 98 -3.31 -7.45 20.79
C PRO A 98 -1.85 -7.55 20.33
N ASP A 99 -1.11 -8.56 20.79
CA ASP A 99 0.31 -8.73 20.46
C ASP A 99 0.52 -9.15 18.99
N GLU A 100 -0.37 -9.99 18.45
CA GLU A 100 -0.39 -10.32 17.02
C GLU A 100 -0.71 -9.09 16.16
N SER A 101 -1.59 -8.23 16.68
CA SER A 101 -1.95 -6.96 16.05
C SER A 101 -0.77 -5.98 15.99
N MET A 102 0.14 -6.02 16.98
CA MET A 102 1.36 -5.20 16.97
C MET A 102 2.34 -5.60 15.86
N PHE A 103 2.47 -6.90 15.58
CA PHE A 103 3.25 -7.37 14.44
C PHE A 103 2.63 -6.94 13.10
N VAL A 104 1.32 -7.10 12.93
CA VAL A 104 0.67 -6.66 11.70
C VAL A 104 0.70 -5.11 11.59
N LEU A 105 0.70 -4.37 12.70
CA LEU A 105 0.94 -2.92 12.68
C LEU A 105 2.33 -2.54 12.18
N SER A 106 3.40 -3.25 12.57
CA SER A 106 4.73 -2.98 12.02
C SER A 106 4.79 -3.24 10.52
N LEU A 107 4.09 -4.28 10.06
CA LEU A 107 3.95 -4.59 8.65
C LEU A 107 3.19 -3.49 7.87
N LEU A 108 2.08 -2.99 8.41
CA LEU A 108 1.35 -1.88 7.79
C LEU A 108 2.17 -0.59 7.78
N HIS A 109 3.00 -0.37 8.79
CA HIS A 109 3.94 0.75 8.79
C HIS A 109 4.99 0.61 7.68
N ASP A 110 5.58 -0.58 7.52
CA ASP A 110 6.51 -0.85 6.42
C ASP A 110 5.85 -0.62 5.05
N LEU A 111 4.58 -1.02 4.89
CA LEU A 111 3.82 -0.72 3.66
C LEU A 111 3.67 0.79 3.47
N SER A 112 3.31 1.51 4.54
CA SER A 112 3.10 2.96 4.51
C SER A 112 4.35 3.68 4.00
N ASP A 113 5.52 3.30 4.51
CA ASP A 113 6.79 3.91 4.11
C ASP A 113 7.10 3.65 2.62
N ARG A 114 6.78 2.46 2.10
CA ARG A 114 6.96 2.17 0.66
C ARG A 114 5.97 2.91 -0.22
N VAL A 115 4.72 3.02 0.22
CA VAL A 115 3.68 3.76 -0.48
C VAL A 115 4.05 5.25 -0.53
N GLU A 116 4.46 5.84 0.58
CA GLU A 116 4.91 7.23 0.65
C GLU A 116 6.12 7.48 -0.27
N HIS A 117 7.11 6.58 -0.25
CA HIS A 117 8.26 6.69 -1.13
C HIS A 117 7.87 6.63 -2.63
N ALA A 118 6.95 5.73 -2.99
CA ALA A 118 6.46 5.63 -4.36
C ALA A 118 5.67 6.87 -4.80
N ILE A 119 4.85 7.46 -3.91
CA ILE A 119 4.14 8.73 -4.14
C ILE A 119 5.15 9.85 -4.41
N GLN A 120 6.16 10.03 -3.54
CA GLN A 120 7.16 11.08 -3.69
C GLN A 120 7.91 11.02 -5.03
N LEU A 121 8.26 9.81 -5.48
CA LEU A 121 8.89 9.60 -6.78
C LEU A 121 7.95 9.96 -7.94
N LEU A 122 6.68 9.55 -7.89
CA LEU A 122 5.70 9.89 -8.93
C LEU A 122 5.39 11.39 -8.95
N ASP A 123 5.24 12.04 -7.80
CA ASP A 123 5.01 13.49 -7.69
C ASP A 123 6.15 14.29 -8.32
N SER A 124 7.40 13.81 -8.20
CA SER A 124 8.55 14.46 -8.83
C SER A 124 8.54 14.42 -10.38
N MET A 125 7.67 13.61 -10.98
CA MET A 125 7.50 13.53 -12.44
C MET A 125 6.45 14.49 -12.99
N PHE A 126 5.53 14.97 -12.14
CA PHE A 126 4.39 15.83 -12.51
C PHE A 126 4.70 17.30 -12.26
#